data_AF-A0A7X7GX41-F1
#
_entry.id   AF-A0A7X7GX41-F1
#
_cell.length_a   1.000
_cell.length_b   1.000
_cell.length_c   1.000
_cell.angle_alpha   90.00
_cell.angle_beta   90.00
_cell.angle_gamma   90.00
#
_symmetry.space_group_name_H-M   'P 1'
#
loop_
_entity.id
_entity.type
_entity.pdbx_description
1 polymer ?
#
loop_
_entity_poly.entity_id
_entity_poly.type
_entity_poly.pdbx_seq_one_letter_code
_entity_poly.pdbx_strand_id
1 'polypeptide(L)'
;MLKIDEVTQPNGALCPVFLAVAPRRPETGGGLEIVEGDQALPVPPGALDAVMRRYGGPLDPAERVTRVARIELEEGRALWHVRHLSGYDVVARDYLLYETPDEEPRCALAVTVAGALRHLARAALRSSPADASTGH
;
A
#
# COMPACT_ATOMS: atom_id res chain seq x y z
N MET A 1 -2.23 9.69 -4.99
CA MET A 1 -1.51 9.12 -3.84
C MET A 1 -2.48 8.92 -2.70
N LEU A 2 -2.28 7.89 -1.88
CA LEU A 2 -3.13 7.49 -0.76
C LEU A 2 -2.28 7.40 0.50
N LYS A 3 -2.60 8.12 1.59
CA LYS A 3 -1.89 7.93 2.86
C LYS A 3 -2.30 6.58 3.45
N ILE A 4 -1.34 5.74 3.79
CA ILE A 4 -1.61 4.38 4.29
C ILE A 4 -1.02 4.12 5.69
N ASP A 5 -0.06 4.93 6.12
CA ASP A 5 0.59 4.80 7.43
C ASP A 5 1.31 6.11 7.81
N GLU A 6 1.81 6.17 9.03
CA GLU A 6 2.68 7.24 9.53
C GLU A 6 3.70 6.66 10.52
N VAL A 7 4.98 6.93 10.30
CA VAL A 7 6.06 6.40 11.13
C VAL A 7 6.83 7.50 11.84
N THR A 8 7.22 7.24 13.08
CA THR A 8 8.13 8.12 13.82
C THR A 8 9.57 7.90 13.35
N GLN A 9 10.23 8.97 12.95
CA GLN A 9 11.64 9.01 12.57
C GLN A 9 12.55 9.09 13.80
N PRO A 10 13.87 8.80 13.67
CA PRO A 10 14.82 8.87 14.79
C PRO A 10 14.91 10.25 15.46
N ASN A 11 14.58 11.32 14.73
CA ASN A 11 14.52 12.70 15.23
C ASN A 11 13.18 13.02 15.94
N GLY A 12 12.28 12.05 16.10
CA GLY A 12 10.94 12.23 16.68
C GLY A 12 9.90 12.82 15.72
N ALA A 13 10.27 13.18 14.49
CA ALA A 13 9.32 13.68 13.50
C ALA A 13 8.43 12.55 12.97
N LEU A 14 7.21 12.91 12.56
CA LEU A 14 6.29 11.99 11.91
C LEU A 14 6.52 12.05 10.40
N CYS A 15 6.68 10.87 9.78
CA CYS A 15 6.85 10.72 8.35
C CYS A 15 5.64 9.96 7.80
N PRO A 16 4.76 10.63 7.03
CA PRO A 16 3.65 9.96 6.39
C PRO A 16 4.15 8.99 5.32
N VAL A 17 3.49 7.85 5.22
CA VAL A 17 3.73 6.84 4.19
C VAL A 17 2.55 6.85 3.23
N PHE A 18 2.83 6.99 1.94
CA PHE A 18 1.82 6.97 0.90
C PHE A 18 2.03 5.82 -0.07
N LEU A 19 0.92 5.30 -0.62
CA LEU A 19 0.93 4.52 -1.84
C LEU A 19 0.56 5.43 -3.02
N ALA A 20 1.37 5.44 -4.06
CA ALA A 20 1.13 6.22 -5.26
C ALA A 20 1.20 5.34 -6.52
N VAL A 21 0.47 5.76 -7.55
CA VAL A 21 0.64 5.23 -8.90
C VAL A 21 1.78 6.03 -9.53
N ALA A 22 2.85 5.33 -9.87
CA ALA A 22 4.01 5.91 -10.51
C ALA A 22 3.65 6.41 -11.91
N PRO A 23 4.13 7.61 -12.31
CA PRO A 23 3.97 8.06 -13.68
C PRO A 23 4.60 7.05 -14.62
N ARG A 24 3.92 6.73 -15.73
CA ARG A 24 4.49 5.84 -16.75
C ARG A 24 5.77 6.45 -17.30
N ARG A 25 6.90 5.82 -17.00
CA ARG A 25 8.20 6.11 -17.62
C ARG A 25 8.53 5.04 -18.66
N PRO A 26 9.24 5.38 -19.73
CA PRO A 26 9.64 4.44 -20.77
C PRO A 26 10.40 3.23 -20.22
N GLU A 27 11.26 3.43 -19.22
CA GLU A 27 12.07 2.36 -18.63
C GLU A 27 11.35 1.45 -17.62
N THR A 28 10.28 1.91 -16.97
CA THR A 28 9.62 1.18 -15.86
C THR A 28 8.16 0.82 -16.11
N GLY A 29 7.54 1.29 -17.20
CA GLY A 29 6.18 0.87 -17.60
C GLY A 29 5.02 1.40 -16.74
N GLY A 30 5.31 2.19 -15.70
CA GLY A 30 4.33 2.54 -14.67
C GLY A 30 4.24 1.48 -13.57
N GLY A 31 3.51 1.77 -12.49
CA GLY A 31 3.36 0.81 -11.39
C GLY A 31 2.95 1.47 -10.09
N LEU A 32 3.11 0.74 -8.99
CA LEU A 32 2.90 1.27 -7.65
C LEU A 32 4.24 1.65 -7.01
N GLU A 33 4.22 2.68 -6.18
CA GLU A 33 5.37 3.11 -5.39
C GLU A 33 4.94 3.49 -3.98
N ILE A 34 5.81 3.17 -3.01
CA ILE A 34 5.69 3.66 -1.64
C ILE A 34 6.48 4.95 -1.52
N VAL A 35 5.82 6.02 -1.12
CA VAL A 35 6.44 7.33 -0.89
C VAL A 35 6.60 7.56 0.61
N GLU A 36 7.84 7.75 1.05
CA GLU A 36 8.24 8.01 2.44
C GLU A 36 9.19 9.22 2.46
N GLY A 37 8.69 10.38 2.91
CA GLY A 37 9.45 11.63 2.79
C GLY A 37 9.78 11.94 1.34
N ASP A 38 11.07 12.13 1.03
CA ASP A 38 11.56 12.40 -0.33
C ASP A 38 11.93 11.13 -1.13
N GLN A 39 11.67 9.94 -0.57
CA GLN A 39 11.98 8.67 -1.23
C GLN A 39 10.72 8.05 -1.83
N ALA A 40 10.82 7.61 -3.08
CA ALA A 40 9.84 6.77 -3.74
C ALA A 40 10.45 5.38 -4.02
N LEU A 41 9.84 4.34 -3.47
CA LEU A 41 10.30 2.96 -3.54
C LEU A 41 9.35 2.17 -4.45
N PRO A 42 9.82 1.60 -5.57
CA PRO A 42 8.95 0.84 -6.47
C PRO A 42 8.40 -0.39 -5.76
N VAL A 43 7.10 -0.58 -5.86
CA VAL A 43 6.41 -1.79 -5.38
C VAL A 43 6.45 -2.83 -6.50
N PRO A 44 6.92 -4.06 -6.23
CA PRO A 44 6.95 -5.10 -7.23
C PRO A 44 5.56 -5.37 -7.84
N PRO A 45 5.47 -5.69 -9.14
CA PRO A 45 4.20 -6.08 -9.76
C PRO A 45 3.52 -7.21 -9.00
N GLY A 46 2.21 -7.08 -8.76
CA GLY A 46 1.42 -8.07 -8.02
C GLY A 46 1.65 -8.11 -6.50
N ALA A 47 2.56 -7.31 -5.95
CA ALA A 47 2.79 -7.29 -4.50
C ALA A 47 1.55 -6.82 -3.71
N LEU A 48 0.80 -5.83 -4.23
CA LEU A 48 -0.44 -5.38 -3.60
C LEU A 48 -1.46 -6.51 -3.54
N ASP A 49 -1.70 -7.21 -4.67
CA ASP A 49 -2.60 -8.36 -4.73
C ASP A 49 -2.21 -9.45 -3.72
N ALA A 50 -0.92 -9.80 -3.68
CA ALA A 50 -0.40 -10.81 -2.76
C ALA A 50 -0.57 -10.41 -1.29
N VAL A 51 -0.29 -9.15 -0.95
CA VAL A 51 -0.45 -8.60 0.40
C VAL A 51 -1.93 -8.57 0.81
N MET A 52 -2.81 -8.11 -0.06
CA MET A 52 -4.26 -8.08 0.21
C MET A 52 -4.86 -9.47 0.31
N ARG A 53 -4.43 -10.45 -0.48
CA ARG A 53 -4.84 -11.85 -0.34
C ARG A 53 -4.35 -12.48 0.96
N ARG A 54 -3.16 -12.10 1.43
CA ARG A 54 -2.56 -12.64 2.66
C ARG A 54 -3.17 -12.05 3.92
N TYR A 55 -3.40 -10.74 3.96
CA TYR A 55 -3.80 -10.02 5.18
C TYR A 55 -5.23 -9.50 5.15
N GLY A 56 -5.87 -9.46 3.97
CA GLY A 56 -7.23 -8.98 3.82
C GLY A 56 -8.26 -10.09 4.04
N GLY A 57 -9.37 -9.70 4.66
CA GLY A 57 -10.58 -10.51 4.77
C GLY A 57 -11.77 -9.83 4.08
N PRO A 58 -12.90 -10.54 3.94
CA PRO A 58 -14.13 -9.92 3.43
C PRO A 58 -14.56 -8.76 4.35
N LEU A 59 -15.13 -7.71 3.76
CA LEU A 59 -15.77 -6.64 4.52
C LEU A 59 -17.22 -7.05 4.83
N ASP A 60 -17.61 -7.06 6.12
CA ASP A 60 -19.00 -7.32 6.49
C ASP A 60 -19.90 -6.23 5.87
N PRO A 61 -20.92 -6.59 5.08
CA PRO A 61 -21.80 -5.62 4.42
C PRO A 61 -22.63 -4.78 5.41
N ALA A 62 -22.80 -5.23 6.65
CA ALA A 62 -23.44 -4.45 7.71
C ALA A 62 -22.50 -3.39 8.33
N GLU A 63 -21.20 -3.48 8.06
CA GLU A 63 -20.19 -2.63 8.65
C GLU A 63 -20.21 -1.22 8.06
N ARG A 64 -20.22 -0.21 8.93
CA ARG A 64 -20.23 1.19 8.50
C ARG A 64 -18.82 1.73 8.48
N VAL A 65 -18.22 1.75 7.29
CA VAL A 65 -16.91 2.37 7.06
C VAL A 65 -17.06 3.76 6.46
N THR A 66 -16.25 4.71 6.95
CA THR A 66 -16.14 6.03 6.33
C THR A 66 -15.06 5.98 5.25
N ARG A 67 -15.43 6.25 3.99
CA ARG A 67 -14.47 6.35 2.89
C ARG A 67 -13.74 7.68 2.97
N VAL A 68 -12.41 7.64 3.13
CA VAL A 68 -11.56 8.82 3.33
C VAL A 68 -10.92 9.27 2.02
N ALA A 69 -10.33 8.33 1.29
CA ALA A 69 -9.64 8.61 0.02
C ALA A 69 -9.62 7.37 -0.86
N ARG A 70 -9.37 7.57 -2.16
CA ARG A 70 -9.33 6.52 -3.18
C ARG A 70 -8.17 6.76 -4.13
N ILE A 71 -7.55 5.68 -4.59
CA ILE A 71 -6.78 5.67 -5.83
C ILE A 71 -7.35 4.63 -6.79
N GLU A 72 -7.49 5.01 -8.05
CA GLU A 72 -7.75 4.07 -9.13
C GLU A 72 -6.45 3.37 -9.50
N LEU A 73 -6.55 2.08 -9.76
CA LEU A 73 -5.47 1.23 -10.24
C LEU A 73 -5.82 0.78 -11.66
N GLU A 74 -4.90 0.07 -12.30
CA GLU A 74 -5.16 -0.49 -13.63
C GLU A 74 -6.20 -1.63 -13.56
N GLU A 75 -6.84 -1.92 -14.69
CA GLU A 75 -7.76 -3.06 -14.86
C GLU A 75 -9.03 -2.99 -13.98
N GLY A 76 -9.51 -1.77 -13.72
CA GLY A 76 -10.74 -1.55 -12.94
C GLY A 76 -10.58 -1.83 -11.44
N ARG A 77 -9.34 -2.01 -10.98
CA ARG A 77 -9.03 -2.20 -9.56
C ARG A 77 -9.00 -0.85 -8.85
N ALA A 78 -9.33 -0.84 -7.57
CA ALA A 78 -9.28 0.36 -6.76
C ALA A 78 -8.85 0.07 -5.34
N LEU A 79 -8.17 1.03 -4.73
CA LEU A 79 -7.81 0.98 -3.32
C LEU A 79 -8.40 2.18 -2.59
N TRP A 80 -9.18 1.90 -1.57
CA TRP A 80 -9.78 2.89 -0.70
C TRP A 80 -9.08 2.91 0.65
N HIS A 81 -8.81 4.10 1.15
CA HIS A 81 -8.56 4.32 2.57
C HIS A 81 -9.90 4.53 3.25
N VAL A 82 -10.20 3.68 4.22
CA VAL A 82 -11.43 3.74 4.99
C VAL A 82 -11.13 3.80 6.48
N ARG A 83 -11.96 4.52 7.22
CA ARG A 83 -11.93 4.56 8.68
C ARG A 83 -13.08 3.75 9.24
N HIS A 84 -12.72 2.83 10.11
CA HIS A 84 -13.70 2.07 10.88
C HIS A 84 -13.73 2.61 12.30
N LEU A 85 -14.91 3.09 12.70
CA LEU A 85 -15.25 3.39 14.07
C LEU A 85 -16.05 2.20 14.58
N SER A 86 -15.39 1.21 15.17
CA SER A 86 -16.17 0.23 15.95
C SER A 86 -16.84 1.00 17.09
N GLY A 87 -18.10 0.70 17.42
CA GLY A 87 -18.89 1.48 18.40
C GLY A 87 -18.27 1.63 19.80
N TYR A 88 -17.14 0.96 20.07
CA TYR A 88 -16.39 0.98 21.31
C TYR A 88 -14.92 1.45 21.17
N ASP A 89 -14.38 1.60 19.96
CA ASP A 89 -12.98 2.04 19.78
C ASP A 89 -12.94 3.58 19.76
N VAL A 90 -12.30 4.16 20.77
CA VAL A 90 -12.18 5.62 20.92
C VAL A 90 -11.24 6.22 19.86
N VAL A 91 -10.44 5.37 19.20
CA VAL A 91 -9.54 5.76 18.10
C VAL A 91 -9.96 5.03 16.84
N ALA A 92 -10.45 5.76 15.84
CA ALA A 92 -10.74 5.21 14.52
C ALA A 92 -9.48 4.53 13.96
N ARG A 93 -9.61 3.28 13.51
CA ARG A 93 -8.51 2.59 12.83
C ARG A 93 -8.60 2.84 11.33
N ASP A 94 -7.43 3.03 10.74
CA ASP A 94 -7.28 3.17 9.30
C ASP A 94 -7.16 1.77 8.65
N TYR A 95 -8.03 1.51 7.68
CA TYR A 95 -8.09 0.28 6.90
C TYR A 95 -7.95 0.59 5.41
N LEU A 96 -7.53 -0.42 4.65
CA LEU A 96 -7.53 -0.41 3.20
C LEU A 96 -8.54 -1.40 2.67
N LEU A 97 -9.46 -0.92 1.83
CA LEU A 97 -10.40 -1.74 1.09
C LEU A 97 -9.94 -1.84 -0.36
N TYR A 98 -9.61 -3.05 -0.79
CA TYR A 98 -9.14 -3.35 -2.13
C TYR A 98 -10.27 -3.99 -2.94
N GLU A 99 -10.66 -3.30 -4.01
CA GLU A 99 -11.71 -3.72 -4.94
C GLU A 99 -11.05 -4.23 -6.23
N THR A 100 -11.52 -5.39 -6.69
CA THR A 100 -11.16 -5.98 -7.99
C THR A 100 -12.43 -6.36 -8.73
N PRO A 101 -12.44 -6.36 -10.07
CA PRO A 101 -13.64 -6.73 -10.83
C PRO A 101 -14.07 -8.19 -10.63
N ASP A 102 -13.12 -9.09 -10.34
CA ASP A 102 -13.34 -10.55 -10.36
C ASP A 102 -13.42 -11.20 -8.97
N GLU A 103 -13.07 -10.49 -7.88
CA GLU A 103 -13.09 -11.01 -6.51
C GLU A 103 -13.87 -10.11 -5.55
N GLU A 104 -14.36 -10.70 -4.46
CA GLU A 104 -14.96 -9.96 -3.35
C GLU A 104 -13.96 -8.96 -2.73
N PRO A 105 -14.39 -7.73 -2.40
CA PRO A 105 -13.50 -6.72 -1.83
C PRO A 105 -12.81 -7.21 -0.56
N ARG A 106 -11.50 -6.97 -0.47
CA ARG A 106 -10.66 -7.38 0.67
C ARG A 106 -10.34 -6.16 1.52
N CYS A 107 -10.59 -6.26 2.83
CA CYS A 107 -10.29 -5.24 3.81
C CYS A 107 -9.15 -5.68 4.73
N ALA A 108 -8.14 -4.83 4.92
CA ALA A 108 -6.99 -5.08 5.78
C ALA A 108 -6.60 -3.82 6.57
N LEU A 109 -5.96 -3.97 7.73
CA LEU A 109 -5.42 -2.83 8.50
C LEU A 109 -4.33 -2.11 7.68
N ALA A 110 -4.44 -0.79 7.54
CA ALA A 110 -3.58 0.00 6.68
C ALA A 110 -2.09 -0.12 7.08
N VAL A 111 -1.82 -0.08 8.39
CA VAL A 111 -0.47 -0.25 8.95
C VAL A 111 0.16 -1.61 8.61
N THR A 112 -0.64 -2.68 8.52
CA THR A 112 -0.15 -4.03 8.18
C THR A 112 0.24 -4.10 6.70
N VAL A 113 -0.63 -3.57 5.83
CA VAL A 113 -0.38 -3.49 4.39
C VAL A 113 0.83 -2.61 4.10
N ALA A 114 0.93 -1.45 4.76
CA ALA A 114 2.06 -0.54 4.61
C ALA A 114 3.38 -1.22 5.00
N GLY A 115 3.44 -1.86 6.17
CA GLY A 115 4.63 -2.59 6.60
C GLY A 115 5.07 -3.68 5.61
N ALA A 116 4.12 -4.46 5.09
CA ALA A 116 4.41 -5.52 4.12
C ALA A 116 4.91 -4.96 2.78
N LEU A 117 4.25 -3.95 2.22
CA LEU A 117 4.64 -3.34 0.94
C LEU A 117 6.01 -2.65 1.04
N ARG A 118 6.28 -1.95 2.15
CA ARG A 118 7.60 -1.34 2.41
C ARG A 118 8.70 -2.38 2.46
N HIS A 119 8.45 -3.51 3.12
CA HIS A 119 9.41 -4.61 3.17
C HIS A 119 9.71 -5.16 1.78
N LEU A 120 8.67 -5.41 0.97
CA LEU A 120 8.81 -5.93 -0.39
C LEU A 120 9.51 -4.94 -1.33
N ALA A 121 9.15 -3.66 -1.27
CA ALA A 121 9.80 -2.60 -2.07
C ALA A 121 11.30 -2.50 -1.76
N ARG A 122 11.66 -2.48 -0.47
CA ARG A 122 13.07 -2.47 -0.05
C ARG A 122 13.82 -3.75 -0.42
N ALA A 123 13.16 -4.90 -0.38
CA ALA A 123 13.76 -6.17 -0.79
C ALA A 123 14.07 -6.19 -2.30
N ALA A 124 13.14 -5.70 -3.13
CA ALA A 124 13.34 -5.63 -4.58
C ALA A 124 14.50 -4.71 -4.99
N LEU A 125 14.73 -3.63 -4.25
CA LEU A 125 15.89 -2.75 -4.46
C LEU A 125 17.23 -3.46 -4.18
N ARG A 126 17.28 -4.37 -3.20
CA ARG A 126 18.49 -5.16 -2.91
C ARG A 126 18.75 -6.26 -3.93
N SER A 127 17.70 -6.76 -4.58
CA SER A 127 17.77 -7.84 -5.56
C SER A 127 17.92 -7.37 -7.01
N SER A 128 17.95 -6.05 -7.26
CA SER A 128 18.18 -5.54 -8.62
C SER A 128 19.62 -5.80 -9.06
N PRO A 129 19.85 -6.29 -10.30
CA PRO A 129 21.12 -6.87 -10.74
C PRO A 129 22.26 -5.87 -10.99
N ALA A 130 22.32 -4.74 -10.29
CA ALA A 130 23.42 -3.79 -10.39
C ALA A 130 24.75 -4.30 -9.76
N ASP A 131 24.72 -5.40 -8.99
CA ASP A 131 25.89 -5.98 -8.32
C ASP A 131 26.53 -7.18 -9.06
N ALA A 132 26.13 -7.48 -10.30
CA ALA A 132 26.67 -8.62 -11.07
C ALA A 132 27.87 -8.27 -11.97
N SER A 133 28.64 -7.22 -11.68
CA SER A 133 29.78 -6.79 -12.51
C SER A 133 31.07 -6.51 -11.73
N THR A 134 31.56 -7.43 -10.91
CA THR A 134 33.02 -7.54 -10.68
C THR A 134 33.41 -8.96 -10.32
N GLY A 135 33.94 -9.68 -11.30
CA GLY A 135 34.51 -11.02 -11.15
C GLY A 135 35.13 -11.46 -12.48
N HIS A 136 36.17 -10.73 -12.89
CA HIS A 136 37.15 -11.19 -13.88
C HIS A 136 38.00 -12.31 -13.28
#